data_AF-I3I4J8-F1
#
_entry.id   AF-I3I4J8-F1
#
_cell.length_a   1.000
_cell.length_b   1.000
_cell.length_c   1.000
_cell.angle_alpha   90.00
_cell.angle_beta   90.00
_cell.angle_gamma   90.00
#
_symmetry.space_group_name_H-M   'P 1'
#
loop_
_entity.id
_entity.type
_entity.pdbx_description
1 polymer ?
#
loop_
_entity_poly.entity_id
_entity_poly.type
_entity_poly.pdbx_seq_one_letter_code
_entity_poly.pdbx_strand_id
1 'polypeptide(L)'
;MTQLGEKTASGKESIPAELTVNVVDSCSDKGIENAEIRVCRKLQMSDKNGKALFSEVNPGGTAVYVKVHTKDADYSTFISHYPRFLRSQKAVSLNDDVISLKAGQKETLTIKLDVHKVIKEVVFHRRHIDFGGEDKYGHWWSVFDMNMSFGWWPKYPVGSYENRRSSPPKPPPTLGSNAGWKEKIQHKFDTLTYEAAKKLFEIKESGPSQTFRGVEGELNGVTYFQGIAKNGIYKDPHDLGGDTGNEQYSPVILECIQLDKIKNRALDFSLSYSGDWSWRLEAGNHCHTFQKKLMAHLVFKKYKVLK
;
A
#
# COMPACT_ATOMS: atom_id res chain seq x y z
N MET A 1 35.04 -72.05 16.67
CA MET A 1 35.30 -70.63 17.00
C MET A 1 35.84 -69.97 15.75
N THR A 2 35.03 -69.20 15.06
CA THR A 2 35.38 -68.58 13.77
C THR A 2 35.75 -67.13 14.03
N GLN A 3 37.01 -66.77 13.85
CA GLN A 3 37.49 -65.39 13.97
C GLN A 3 36.95 -64.57 12.78
N LEU A 4 36.00 -63.69 13.07
CA LEU A 4 35.58 -62.62 12.15
C LEU A 4 36.70 -61.58 12.13
N GLY A 5 37.48 -61.57 11.06
CA GLY A 5 38.49 -60.53 10.82
C GLY A 5 37.82 -59.20 10.50
N GLU A 6 37.98 -58.22 11.40
CA GLU A 6 37.74 -56.81 11.12
C GLU A 6 38.72 -56.35 10.04
N LYS A 7 38.29 -56.35 8.77
CA LYS A 7 38.93 -55.55 7.74
C LYS A 7 38.56 -54.10 7.98
N THR A 8 39.40 -53.39 8.73
CA THR A 8 39.39 -51.93 8.74
C THR A 8 39.69 -51.46 7.32
N ALA A 9 38.65 -51.01 6.61
CA ALA A 9 38.81 -50.35 5.33
C ALA A 9 39.68 -49.11 5.57
N SER A 10 40.92 -49.14 5.07
CA SER A 10 41.80 -47.97 4.98
C SER A 10 41.07 -46.93 4.12
N GLY A 11 40.36 -46.02 4.77
CA GLY A 11 39.70 -44.91 4.13
C GLY A 11 40.77 -44.04 3.49
N LYS A 12 40.80 -44.00 2.16
CA LYS A 12 41.60 -43.00 1.44
C LYS A 12 41.21 -41.63 1.96
N GLU A 13 42.14 -40.91 2.56
CA GLU A 13 41.94 -39.51 2.94
C GLU A 13 41.53 -38.74 1.68
N SER A 14 40.27 -38.28 1.65
CA SER A 14 39.77 -37.48 0.54
C SER A 14 40.37 -36.09 0.64
N ILE A 15 41.08 -35.65 -0.40
CA ILE A 15 41.59 -34.29 -0.47
C ILE A 15 40.41 -33.32 -0.46
N PRO A 16 40.30 -32.41 0.54
CA PRO A 16 39.20 -31.47 0.63
C PRO A 16 39.12 -30.53 -0.59
N ALA A 17 37.91 -30.08 -0.92
CA ALA A 17 37.68 -29.00 -1.86
C ALA A 17 37.57 -27.64 -1.14
N GLU A 18 37.76 -26.55 -1.88
CA GLU A 18 37.44 -25.18 -1.44
C GLU A 18 36.24 -24.65 -2.24
N LEU A 19 35.31 -24.01 -1.55
CA LEU A 19 34.13 -23.41 -2.17
C LEU A 19 34.01 -21.94 -1.79
N THR A 20 33.97 -21.05 -2.78
CA THR A 20 33.53 -19.67 -2.59
C THR A 20 32.06 -19.55 -2.96
N VAL A 21 31.22 -19.11 -2.03
CA VAL A 21 29.81 -18.78 -2.31
C VAL A 21 29.71 -17.27 -2.49
N ASN A 22 29.20 -16.84 -3.64
CA ASN A 22 28.94 -15.44 -3.99
C ASN A 22 27.42 -15.20 -3.99
N VAL A 23 26.93 -14.45 -3.01
CA VAL A 23 25.51 -14.11 -2.87
C VAL A 23 25.28 -12.73 -3.44
N VAL A 24 24.47 -12.63 -4.49
CA VAL A 24 24.19 -11.37 -5.19
C VAL A 24 22.69 -11.08 -5.23
N ASP A 25 22.34 -9.80 -5.18
CA ASP A 25 20.99 -9.29 -5.35
C ASP A 25 20.52 -9.51 -6.80
N SER A 26 19.41 -10.24 -6.99
CA SER A 26 18.89 -10.58 -8.31
C SER A 26 18.62 -9.38 -9.22
N CYS A 27 18.35 -8.20 -8.64
CA CYS A 27 18.00 -7.00 -9.39
C CYS A 27 19.20 -6.15 -9.81
N SER A 28 20.31 -6.22 -9.08
CA SER A 28 21.45 -5.33 -9.29
C SER A 28 22.78 -6.05 -9.51
N ASP A 29 22.79 -7.38 -9.36
CA ASP A 29 23.98 -8.23 -9.36
C ASP A 29 25.07 -7.79 -8.37
N LYS A 30 24.71 -6.94 -7.38
CA LYS A 30 25.61 -6.50 -6.31
C LYS A 30 25.67 -7.56 -5.21
N GLY A 31 26.85 -7.73 -4.65
CA GLY A 31 27.07 -8.61 -3.49
C GLY A 31 26.22 -8.19 -2.28
N ILE A 32 25.63 -9.18 -1.60
CA ILE A 32 24.83 -8.95 -0.39
C ILE A 32 25.70 -9.24 0.82
N GLU A 33 26.03 -8.20 1.60
CA GLU A 33 26.78 -8.32 2.85
C GLU A 33 25.94 -8.99 3.95
N ASN A 34 26.59 -9.74 4.85
CA ASN A 34 25.95 -10.36 6.01
C ASN A 34 24.82 -11.35 5.65
N ALA A 35 24.91 -12.02 4.50
CA ALA A 35 24.11 -13.19 4.19
C ALA A 35 24.60 -14.39 5.02
N GLU A 36 23.67 -15.05 5.72
CA GLU A 36 23.93 -16.30 6.45
C GLU A 36 24.02 -17.44 5.42
N ILE A 37 25.23 -17.97 5.21
CA ILE A 37 25.50 -19.03 4.24
C ILE A 37 25.86 -20.30 5.01
N ARG A 38 25.13 -21.37 4.74
CA ARG A 38 25.35 -22.68 5.33
C ARG A 38 25.75 -23.67 4.26
N VAL A 39 26.94 -24.26 4.42
CA VAL A 39 27.46 -25.34 3.58
C VAL A 39 27.65 -26.55 4.49
N CYS A 40 26.84 -27.59 4.29
CA CYS A 40 26.76 -28.73 5.21
C CYS A 40 26.45 -28.29 6.66
N ARG A 41 27.41 -28.47 7.59
CA ARG A 41 27.30 -28.05 9.00
C ARG A 41 28.04 -26.75 9.31
N LYS A 42 28.77 -26.20 8.33
CA LYS A 42 29.55 -24.96 8.49
C LYS A 42 28.65 -23.77 8.17
N LEU A 43 28.75 -22.74 8.98
CA LEU A 43 28.05 -21.48 8.81
C LEU A 43 29.06 -20.35 8.65
N GLN A 44 28.87 -19.49 7.67
CA GLN A 44 29.63 -18.25 7.50
C GLN A 44 28.72 -17.11 7.07
N MET A 45 29.19 -15.89 7.29
CA MET A 45 28.55 -14.67 6.80
C MET A 45 29.28 -14.19 5.54
N SER A 46 28.55 -13.69 4.54
CA SER A 46 29.19 -13.04 3.41
C SER A 46 29.84 -11.70 3.79
N ASP A 47 30.95 -11.40 3.13
CA ASP A 47 31.65 -10.12 3.23
C ASP A 47 30.90 -8.98 2.48
N LYS A 48 31.50 -7.78 2.47
CA LYS A 48 30.96 -6.59 1.77
C LYS A 48 30.75 -6.77 0.25
N ASN A 49 31.34 -7.80 -0.34
CA ASN A 49 31.19 -8.13 -1.76
C ASN A 49 30.25 -9.32 -1.97
N GLY A 50 29.57 -9.80 -0.93
CA GLY A 50 28.68 -10.95 -1.00
C GLY A 50 29.39 -12.31 -0.96
N LYS A 51 30.67 -12.38 -0.61
CA LYS A 51 31.46 -13.61 -0.70
C LYS A 51 31.69 -14.27 0.66
N ALA A 52 31.64 -15.60 0.70
CA ALA A 52 32.10 -16.41 1.83
C ALA A 52 32.93 -17.60 1.34
N LEU A 53 34.03 -17.89 2.02
CA LEU A 53 34.99 -18.93 1.65
C LEU A 53 34.91 -20.12 2.61
N PHE A 54 34.48 -21.26 2.11
CA PHE A 54 34.45 -22.52 2.83
C PHE A 54 35.64 -23.38 2.45
N SER A 55 36.61 -23.48 3.35
CA SER A 55 37.69 -24.46 3.26
C SER A 55 37.22 -25.81 3.78
N GLU A 56 37.85 -26.87 3.28
CA GLU A 56 37.61 -28.25 3.74
C GLU A 56 36.17 -28.71 3.56
N VAL A 57 35.67 -28.59 2.32
CA VAL A 57 34.37 -29.13 1.93
C VAL A 57 34.58 -30.51 1.33
N ASN A 58 33.75 -31.48 1.74
CA ASN A 58 33.82 -32.83 1.21
C ASN A 58 33.49 -32.82 -0.29
N PRO A 59 34.28 -33.49 -1.15
CA PRO A 59 33.95 -33.65 -2.56
C PRO A 59 32.60 -34.35 -2.77
N GLY A 60 31.94 -34.06 -3.89
CA GLY A 60 30.60 -34.57 -4.24
C GLY A 60 29.52 -33.49 -4.19
N GLY A 61 28.26 -33.93 -4.22
CA GLY A 61 27.10 -33.04 -4.16
C GLY A 61 26.99 -32.36 -2.80
N THR A 62 27.12 -31.04 -2.80
CA THR A 62 27.10 -30.20 -1.61
C THR A 62 25.93 -29.23 -1.68
N ALA A 63 25.03 -29.32 -0.69
CA ALA A 63 23.94 -28.37 -0.54
C ALA A 63 24.45 -27.07 0.11
N VAL A 64 24.01 -25.95 -0.45
CA VAL A 64 24.28 -24.59 0.01
C VAL A 64 22.95 -23.93 0.30
N TYR A 65 22.80 -23.42 1.53
CA TYR A 65 21.61 -22.69 1.95
C TYR A 65 22.00 -21.25 2.28
N VAL A 66 21.25 -20.29 1.75
CA VAL A 66 21.47 -18.86 1.94
C VAL A 66 20.24 -18.24 2.57
N LYS A 67 20.47 -17.41 3.59
CA LYS A 67 19.44 -16.64 4.28
C LYS A 67 19.90 -15.21 4.49
N VAL A 68 19.06 -14.26 4.11
CA VAL A 68 19.29 -12.82 4.33
C VAL A 68 18.11 -12.25 5.11
N HIS A 69 18.41 -11.49 6.17
CA HIS A 69 17.40 -10.72 6.91
C HIS A 69 17.62 -9.22 6.67
N THR A 70 16.74 -8.61 5.88
CA THR A 70 16.79 -7.19 5.55
C THR A 70 16.02 -6.39 6.59
N LYS A 71 16.64 -6.10 7.73
CA LYS A 71 15.99 -5.49 8.91
C LYS A 71 15.28 -4.17 8.61
N ASP A 72 15.84 -3.34 7.75
CA ASP A 72 15.24 -2.08 7.33
C ASP A 72 13.92 -2.31 6.57
N ALA A 73 13.80 -3.44 5.88
CA ALA A 73 12.60 -3.88 5.18
C ALA A 73 11.64 -4.75 6.01
N ASP A 74 11.86 -4.97 7.30
CA ASP A 74 10.87 -5.61 8.19
C ASP A 74 9.53 -4.89 8.06
N TYR A 75 8.47 -5.66 7.79
CA TYR A 75 7.22 -5.13 7.27
C TYR A 75 6.01 -5.58 8.07
N SER A 76 4.93 -4.87 7.88
CA SER A 76 3.59 -5.19 8.32
C SER A 76 2.71 -5.56 7.13
N THR A 77 1.75 -6.44 7.37
CA THR A 77 0.64 -6.74 6.45
C THR A 77 -0.67 -6.34 7.09
N PHE A 78 -1.59 -5.77 6.31
CA PHE A 78 -2.93 -5.42 6.78
C PHE A 78 -3.82 -6.65 6.84
N ILE A 79 -4.42 -6.91 8.01
CA ILE A 79 -5.27 -8.10 8.23
C ILE A 79 -6.74 -7.79 7.95
N SER A 80 -7.24 -6.69 8.51
CA SER A 80 -8.63 -6.24 8.34
C SER A 80 -8.70 -4.73 8.54
N HIS A 81 -9.47 -4.05 7.68
CA HIS A 81 -9.63 -2.59 7.62
C HIS A 81 -8.29 -1.82 7.72
N TYR A 82 -7.67 -1.53 6.58
CA TYR A 82 -6.45 -0.73 6.49
C TYR A 82 -6.57 0.56 7.34
N PRO A 83 -5.72 0.80 8.37
CA PRO A 83 -4.60 0.02 8.90
C PRO A 83 -4.83 -0.56 10.32
N ARG A 84 -6.07 -0.75 10.76
CA ARG A 84 -6.44 -1.06 12.16
C ARG A 84 -5.77 -2.31 12.76
N PHE A 85 -5.40 -3.29 11.93
CA PHE A 85 -4.68 -4.48 12.39
C PHE A 85 -3.47 -4.79 11.53
N LEU A 86 -2.29 -4.68 12.13
CA LEU A 86 -0.99 -4.96 11.53
C LEU A 86 -0.40 -6.24 12.10
N ARG A 87 0.13 -7.08 11.23
CA ARG A 87 1.03 -8.17 11.63
C ARG A 87 2.45 -7.85 11.18
N SER A 88 3.31 -7.57 12.15
CA SER A 88 4.75 -7.39 11.91
C SER A 88 5.41 -8.72 11.54
N GLN A 89 6.29 -8.70 10.55
CA GLN A 89 7.01 -9.85 10.02
C GLN A 89 8.46 -9.47 9.71
N LYS A 90 9.37 -10.44 9.84
CA LYS A 90 10.75 -10.27 9.42
C LYS A 90 10.86 -10.38 7.90
N ALA A 91 11.62 -9.48 7.28
CA ALA A 91 11.94 -9.54 5.86
C ALA A 91 13.09 -10.51 5.62
N VAL A 92 12.74 -11.80 5.56
CA VAL A 92 13.70 -12.88 5.32
C VAL A 92 13.59 -13.37 3.88
N SER A 93 14.73 -13.44 3.20
CA SER A 93 14.88 -14.03 1.87
C SER A 93 15.74 -15.28 1.97
N LEU A 94 15.30 -16.36 1.33
CA LEU A 94 15.91 -17.68 1.38
C LEU A 94 16.16 -18.20 -0.05
N ASN A 95 17.28 -18.89 -0.26
CA ASN A 95 17.55 -19.66 -1.47
C ASN A 95 18.44 -20.86 -1.11
N ASP A 96 18.25 -21.98 -1.77
CA ASP A 96 19.06 -23.19 -1.65
C ASP A 96 19.49 -23.69 -3.03
N ASP A 97 20.72 -24.20 -3.11
CA ASP A 97 21.31 -24.71 -4.34
C ASP A 97 22.24 -25.89 -4.04
N VAL A 98 22.63 -26.64 -5.07
CA VAL A 98 23.52 -27.79 -4.97
C VAL A 98 24.65 -27.66 -5.97
N ILE A 99 25.89 -27.76 -5.50
CA ILE A 99 27.09 -27.77 -6.33
C ILE A 99 27.84 -29.09 -6.19
N SER A 100 28.37 -29.62 -7.31
CA SER A 100 29.21 -30.80 -7.30
C SER A 100 30.69 -30.40 -7.21
N LEU A 101 31.33 -30.70 -6.09
CA LEU A 101 32.72 -30.35 -5.83
C LEU A 101 33.68 -31.48 -6.20
N LYS A 102 34.81 -31.15 -6.83
CA LYS A 102 35.89 -32.11 -7.12
C LYS A 102 36.99 -31.99 -6.06
N ALA A 103 37.58 -33.12 -5.70
CA ALA A 103 38.65 -33.18 -4.70
C ALA A 103 39.83 -32.28 -5.07
N GLY A 104 40.28 -31.46 -4.11
CA GLY A 104 41.39 -30.52 -4.28
C GLY A 104 41.12 -29.33 -5.20
N GLN A 105 39.90 -29.14 -5.70
CA GLN A 105 39.57 -28.01 -6.58
C GLN A 105 38.97 -26.83 -5.80
N LYS A 106 39.17 -25.63 -6.36
CA LYS A 106 38.54 -24.40 -5.90
C LYS A 106 37.38 -24.08 -6.83
N GLU A 107 36.18 -24.07 -6.28
CA GLU A 107 34.95 -23.81 -7.04
C GLU A 107 34.29 -22.52 -6.55
N THR A 108 33.52 -21.88 -7.43
CA THR A 108 32.70 -20.71 -7.07
C THR A 108 31.24 -20.97 -7.43
N LEU A 109 30.36 -20.82 -6.46
CA LEU A 109 28.91 -20.86 -6.66
C LEU A 109 28.35 -19.44 -6.53
N THR A 110 27.62 -18.97 -7.53
CA THR A 110 26.89 -17.70 -7.44
C THR A 110 25.41 -17.95 -7.21
N ILE A 111 24.88 -17.47 -6.10
CA ILE A 111 23.46 -17.57 -5.74
C ILE A 111 22.84 -16.19 -5.91
N LYS A 112 21.85 -16.11 -6.80
CA LYS A 112 21.01 -14.91 -6.95
C LYS A 112 19.88 -14.97 -5.94
N LEU A 113 19.69 -13.89 -5.19
CA LEU A 113 18.68 -13.80 -4.15
C LEU A 113 17.83 -12.54 -4.34
N ASP A 114 16.51 -12.73 -4.37
CA ASP A 114 15.58 -11.61 -4.30
C ASP A 114 15.54 -11.11 -2.85
N VAL A 115 15.93 -9.85 -2.63
CA VAL A 115 15.94 -9.24 -1.31
C VAL A 115 14.79 -8.24 -1.17
N HIS A 116 14.20 -8.23 0.02
CA HIS A 116 13.13 -7.29 0.35
C HIS A 116 13.68 -5.86 0.35
N LYS A 117 13.00 -4.92 -0.32
CA LYS A 117 13.40 -3.52 -0.41
C LYS A 117 12.22 -2.61 -0.08
N VAL A 118 12.47 -1.58 0.73
CA VAL A 118 11.51 -0.49 0.96
C VAL A 118 11.59 0.50 -0.19
N ILE A 119 10.47 0.82 -0.83
CA ILE A 119 10.40 1.93 -1.79
C ILE A 119 10.15 3.21 -0.99
N LYS A 120 11.21 3.95 -0.69
CA LYS A 120 11.16 5.11 0.21
C LYS A 120 10.48 6.32 -0.44
N GLU A 121 10.47 6.36 -1.76
CA GLU A 121 9.88 7.40 -2.59
C GLU A 121 8.35 7.31 -2.62
N VAL A 122 7.79 6.13 -2.29
CA VAL A 122 6.35 5.91 -2.24
C VAL A 122 5.92 5.86 -0.77
N VAL A 123 5.11 6.83 -0.37
CA VAL A 123 4.59 6.93 0.99
C VAL A 123 3.08 7.05 0.94
N PHE A 124 2.41 6.14 1.63
CA PHE A 124 0.97 6.20 1.89
C PHE A 124 0.76 6.89 3.23
N HIS A 125 0.00 7.97 3.21
CA HIS A 125 -0.31 8.79 4.36
C HIS A 125 -1.74 8.57 4.81
N ARG A 126 -1.95 8.63 6.12
CA ARG A 126 -3.26 8.72 6.73
C ARG A 126 -3.29 9.84 7.73
N ARG A 127 -4.26 10.72 7.61
CA ARG A 127 -4.62 11.66 8.67
C ARG A 127 -5.82 11.13 9.44
N HIS A 128 -5.66 11.01 10.74
CA HIS A 128 -6.79 10.86 11.65
C HIS A 128 -7.52 12.19 11.67
N ILE A 129 -8.78 12.16 11.27
CA ILE A 129 -9.67 13.30 11.43
C ILE A 129 -10.44 12.99 12.69
N ASP A 130 -10.08 13.65 13.78
CA ASP A 130 -10.65 13.46 15.11
C ASP A 130 -11.35 14.74 15.55
N PHE A 131 -12.68 14.79 15.44
CA PHE A 131 -13.47 15.97 15.81
C PHE A 131 -14.90 15.59 16.21
N GLY A 132 -15.44 16.27 17.22
CA GLY A 132 -16.86 16.22 17.61
C GLY A 132 -17.83 16.83 16.57
N GLY A 133 -17.71 16.46 15.29
CA GLY A 133 -18.56 16.83 14.15
C GLY A 133 -18.67 15.68 13.13
N GLU A 134 -19.60 15.78 12.17
CA GLU A 134 -20.14 14.63 11.39
C GLU A 134 -19.26 14.04 10.27
N ASP A 135 -17.94 14.24 10.23
CA ASP A 135 -17.07 13.53 9.27
C ASP A 135 -16.09 12.59 10.00
N LYS A 136 -16.48 11.31 10.07
CA LYS A 136 -15.92 10.28 10.98
C LYS A 136 -14.83 9.42 10.36
N TYR A 137 -14.25 9.83 9.23
CA TYR A 137 -13.42 8.95 8.43
C TYR A 137 -12.17 9.67 7.92
N GLY A 138 -11.01 9.32 8.49
CA GLY A 138 -9.72 9.94 8.17
C GLY A 138 -9.40 10.01 6.67
N HIS A 139 -8.60 11.00 6.27
CA HIS A 139 -8.18 11.18 4.88
C HIS A 139 -6.94 10.36 4.56
N TRP A 140 -6.87 9.88 3.32
CA TRP A 140 -5.75 9.11 2.80
C TRP A 140 -5.25 9.69 1.49
N TRP A 141 -3.93 9.78 1.37
CA TRP A 141 -3.28 10.14 0.13
C TRP A 141 -1.97 9.36 0.00
N SER A 142 -1.46 9.29 -1.21
CA SER A 142 -0.20 8.61 -1.53
C SER A 142 0.71 9.58 -2.25
N VAL A 143 1.96 9.69 -1.82
CA VAL A 143 3.01 10.51 -2.43
C VAL A 143 4.00 9.57 -3.13
N PHE A 144 4.34 9.89 -4.37
CA PHE A 144 5.29 9.13 -5.19
C PHE A 144 6.51 9.95 -5.60
N ASP A 145 6.36 11.27 -5.71
CA ASP A 145 7.45 12.25 -5.87
C ASP A 145 6.96 13.70 -5.71
N MET A 146 7.85 14.64 -6.04
CA MET A 146 7.60 16.08 -5.96
C MET A 146 6.48 16.62 -6.84
N ASN A 147 6.02 15.88 -7.85
CA ASN A 147 4.96 16.28 -8.78
C ASN A 147 3.76 15.31 -8.77
N MET A 148 3.84 14.24 -7.97
CA MET A 148 2.86 13.17 -8.00
C MET A 148 2.45 12.71 -6.60
N SER A 149 1.23 13.08 -6.23
CA SER A 149 0.46 12.54 -5.12
C SER A 149 -1.01 12.43 -5.50
N PHE A 150 -1.67 11.44 -4.90
CA PHE A 150 -3.04 11.06 -5.25
C PHE A 150 -3.91 10.90 -4.01
N GLY A 151 -5.10 11.49 -4.05
CA GLY A 151 -6.20 11.24 -3.14
C GLY A 151 -7.54 11.39 -3.84
N TRP A 152 -8.59 10.80 -3.27
CA TRP A 152 -9.94 10.85 -3.83
C TRP A 152 -10.87 11.69 -2.95
N TRP A 153 -11.43 12.74 -3.52
CA TRP A 153 -12.16 13.77 -2.80
C TRP A 153 -13.60 13.89 -3.32
N PRO A 154 -14.53 14.39 -2.51
CA PRO A 154 -15.75 14.94 -3.08
C PRO A 154 -15.37 16.20 -3.88
N LYS A 155 -16.11 16.49 -4.95
CA LYS A 155 -15.87 17.68 -5.79
C LYS A 155 -16.12 18.98 -5.05
N TYR A 156 -17.14 18.97 -4.19
CA TYR A 156 -17.49 20.06 -3.26
C TYR A 156 -17.59 19.50 -1.84
N PRO A 157 -17.45 20.34 -0.78
CA PRO A 157 -17.58 19.88 0.59
C PRO A 157 -18.88 19.15 0.85
N VAL A 158 -18.86 18.09 1.65
CA VAL A 158 -20.10 17.43 2.08
C VAL A 158 -21.03 18.45 2.74
N GLY A 159 -22.30 18.47 2.32
CA GLY A 159 -23.31 19.44 2.76
C GLY A 159 -23.41 20.72 1.90
N SER A 160 -22.48 20.89 0.95
CA SER A 160 -22.55 21.93 -0.09
C SER A 160 -23.87 21.89 -0.87
N TYR A 161 -24.35 23.05 -1.31
CA TYR A 161 -25.54 23.14 -2.16
C TYR A 161 -25.26 22.66 -3.58
N GLU A 162 -24.01 22.75 -4.04
CA GLU A 162 -23.53 22.23 -5.32
C GLU A 162 -23.62 20.69 -5.39
N ASN A 163 -23.62 20.00 -4.25
CA ASN A 163 -23.80 18.55 -4.15
C ASN A 163 -25.28 18.10 -4.17
N ARG A 164 -26.25 19.02 -4.25
CA ARG A 164 -27.68 18.68 -4.21
C ARG A 164 -28.12 17.99 -5.49
N ARG A 165 -28.86 16.89 -5.35
CA ARG A 165 -29.48 16.16 -6.49
C ARG A 165 -30.97 16.41 -6.67
N SER A 166 -31.58 17.15 -5.74
CA SER A 166 -33.00 17.49 -5.77
C SER A 166 -33.17 19.00 -5.81
N SER A 167 -34.24 19.48 -6.43
CA SER A 167 -34.63 20.89 -6.32
C SER A 167 -35.36 21.14 -4.99
N PRO A 168 -35.17 22.31 -4.35
CA PRO A 168 -35.97 22.70 -3.20
C PRO A 168 -37.47 22.74 -3.57
N PRO A 169 -38.39 22.41 -2.63
CA PRO A 169 -39.81 22.60 -2.87
C PRO A 169 -40.12 24.07 -3.11
N LYS A 170 -41.13 24.35 -3.94
CA LYS A 170 -41.56 25.72 -4.23
C LYS A 170 -42.49 26.22 -3.10
N PRO A 171 -42.31 27.45 -2.60
CA PRO A 171 -43.23 28.02 -1.62
C PRO A 171 -44.62 28.20 -2.24
N PRO A 172 -45.70 28.11 -1.44
CA PRO A 172 -47.04 28.40 -1.92
C PRO A 172 -47.14 29.87 -2.38
N PRO A 173 -48.01 30.20 -3.34
CA PRO A 173 -48.25 31.58 -3.75
C PRO A 173 -48.64 32.47 -2.57
N THR A 174 -48.25 33.75 -2.61
CA THR A 174 -48.68 34.73 -1.61
C THR A 174 -50.19 34.90 -1.65
N LEU A 175 -50.81 34.91 -0.48
CA LEU A 175 -52.25 35.09 -0.37
C LEU A 175 -52.62 36.57 -0.62
N GLY A 176 -53.54 36.82 -1.56
CA GLY A 176 -54.03 38.18 -1.82
C GLY A 176 -54.77 38.77 -0.62
N SER A 177 -54.73 40.09 -0.48
CA SER A 177 -55.39 40.83 0.63
C SER A 177 -56.90 40.58 0.72
N ASN A 178 -57.55 40.28 -0.41
CA ASN A 178 -58.99 40.03 -0.52
C ASN A 178 -59.37 38.53 -0.55
N ALA A 179 -58.46 37.63 -0.16
CA ALA A 179 -58.74 36.19 -0.17
C ALA A 179 -59.89 35.80 0.77
N GLY A 180 -60.81 34.98 0.26
CA GLY A 180 -61.90 34.40 1.03
C GLY A 180 -61.42 33.36 2.06
N TRP A 181 -62.34 32.89 2.89
CA TRP A 181 -62.03 31.96 3.97
C TRP A 181 -61.56 30.59 3.47
N LYS A 182 -62.07 30.13 2.31
CA LYS A 182 -61.64 28.87 1.68
C LYS A 182 -60.20 28.99 1.17
N GLU A 183 -59.84 30.08 0.49
CA GLU A 183 -58.46 30.29 0.04
C GLU A 183 -57.51 30.40 1.24
N LYS A 184 -57.93 31.03 2.35
CA LYS A 184 -57.15 31.08 3.60
C LYS A 184 -56.90 29.68 4.18
N ILE A 185 -57.91 28.81 4.19
CA ILE A 185 -57.75 27.42 4.67
C ILE A 185 -56.82 26.64 3.74
N GLN A 186 -57.04 26.71 2.42
CA GLN A 186 -56.18 26.04 1.45
C GLN A 186 -54.72 26.49 1.58
N HIS A 187 -54.49 27.80 1.68
CA HIS A 187 -53.14 28.35 1.84
C HIS A 187 -52.46 27.87 3.13
N LYS A 188 -53.20 27.68 4.23
CA LYS A 188 -52.64 27.08 5.46
C LYS A 188 -52.21 25.63 5.25
N PHE A 189 -53.01 24.82 4.54
CA PHE A 189 -52.65 23.44 4.20
C PHE A 189 -51.45 23.38 3.25
N ASP A 190 -51.40 24.25 2.24
CA ASP A 190 -50.28 24.33 1.29
C ASP A 190 -48.98 24.75 2.01
N THR A 191 -49.07 25.71 2.94
CA THR A 191 -47.94 26.14 3.77
C THR A 191 -47.43 25.01 4.67
N LEU A 192 -48.33 24.29 5.34
CA LEU A 192 -47.96 23.12 6.17
C LEU A 192 -47.27 22.04 5.33
N THR A 193 -47.82 21.75 4.14
CA THR A 193 -47.26 20.77 3.20
C THR A 193 -45.88 21.20 2.70
N TYR A 194 -45.70 22.49 2.39
CA TYR A 194 -44.42 23.06 2.00
C TYR A 194 -43.36 22.94 3.11
N GLU A 195 -43.69 23.30 4.36
CA GLU A 195 -42.74 23.20 5.48
C GLU A 195 -42.32 21.75 5.75
N ALA A 196 -43.26 20.80 5.65
CA ALA A 196 -42.96 19.37 5.75
C ALA A 196 -42.04 18.90 4.60
N ALA A 197 -42.34 19.30 3.36
CA ALA A 197 -41.52 18.99 2.19
C ALA A 197 -40.12 19.61 2.29
N LYS A 198 -40.01 20.84 2.80
CA LYS A 198 -38.75 21.55 3.00
C LYS A 198 -37.87 20.85 4.02
N LYS A 199 -38.43 20.45 5.17
CA LYS A 199 -37.68 19.70 6.19
C LYS A 199 -37.19 18.35 5.67
N LEU A 200 -38.03 17.63 4.91
CA LEU A 200 -37.63 16.37 4.29
C LEU A 200 -36.51 16.57 3.25
N PHE A 201 -36.61 17.65 2.46
CA PHE A 201 -35.56 18.05 1.52
C PHE A 201 -34.24 18.35 2.24
N GLU A 202 -34.27 19.13 3.32
CA GLU A 202 -33.08 19.46 4.12
C GLU A 202 -32.43 18.21 4.72
N ILE A 203 -33.22 17.25 5.23
CA ILE A 203 -32.71 15.97 5.72
C ILE A 203 -32.09 15.15 4.57
N LYS A 204 -32.78 15.06 3.43
CA LYS A 204 -32.32 14.29 2.25
C LYS A 204 -31.02 14.85 1.66
N GLU A 205 -30.86 16.18 1.67
CA GLU A 205 -29.70 16.86 1.12
C GLU A 205 -28.69 17.31 2.19
N SER A 206 -28.87 16.87 3.44
CA SER A 206 -27.92 17.10 4.54
C SER A 206 -26.58 16.42 4.29
N GLY A 207 -25.53 16.88 4.99
CA GLY A 207 -24.18 16.31 4.91
C GLY A 207 -24.14 14.79 5.13
N PRO A 208 -24.72 14.25 6.22
CA PRO A 208 -24.77 12.80 6.43
C PRO A 208 -25.43 12.04 5.29
N SER A 209 -26.59 12.51 4.81
CA SER A 209 -27.28 11.90 3.68
C SER A 209 -26.44 11.93 2.40
N GLN A 210 -25.72 13.02 2.14
CA GLN A 210 -24.79 13.14 1.03
C GLN A 210 -23.61 12.15 1.17
N THR A 211 -23.03 12.02 2.36
CA THR A 211 -21.96 11.06 2.66
C THR A 211 -22.39 9.62 2.37
N PHE A 212 -23.61 9.23 2.75
CA PHE A 212 -24.13 7.88 2.53
C PHE A 212 -24.66 7.63 1.12
N ARG A 213 -25.29 8.61 0.48
CA ARG A 213 -25.79 8.49 -0.91
C ARG A 213 -24.66 8.58 -1.94
N GLY A 214 -23.66 9.39 -1.62
CA GLY A 214 -22.60 9.80 -2.52
C GLY A 214 -22.85 11.15 -3.18
N VAL A 215 -21.75 11.83 -3.46
CA VAL A 215 -21.65 13.09 -4.22
C VAL A 215 -20.64 12.91 -5.34
N GLU A 216 -20.59 13.82 -6.30
CA GLU A 216 -19.58 13.72 -7.37
C GLU A 216 -18.17 13.67 -6.76
N GLY A 217 -17.39 12.66 -7.12
CA GLY A 217 -16.02 12.50 -6.67
C GLY A 217 -15.02 12.95 -7.73
N GLU A 218 -13.86 13.40 -7.30
CA GLU A 218 -12.78 13.79 -8.19
C GLU A 218 -11.39 13.46 -7.63
N LEU A 219 -10.44 13.30 -8.54
CA LEU A 219 -9.04 13.12 -8.21
C LEU A 219 -8.49 14.42 -7.65
N ASN A 220 -7.81 14.33 -6.51
CA ASN A 220 -7.10 15.43 -5.86
C ASN A 220 -7.96 16.67 -5.52
N GLY A 221 -9.28 16.59 -5.54
CA GLY A 221 -10.13 17.71 -5.10
C GLY A 221 -9.88 19.01 -5.87
N VAL A 222 -9.57 18.91 -7.16
CA VAL A 222 -9.17 20.05 -8.01
C VAL A 222 -10.19 21.19 -8.09
N THR A 223 -11.47 20.90 -7.88
CA THR A 223 -12.56 21.88 -8.00
C THR A 223 -12.63 22.80 -6.78
N TYR A 224 -12.56 22.23 -5.58
CA TYR A 224 -12.77 23.00 -4.34
C TYR A 224 -11.59 22.97 -3.37
N PHE A 225 -10.89 21.83 -3.26
CA PHE A 225 -9.87 21.60 -2.24
C PHE A 225 -8.47 22.04 -2.68
N GLN A 226 -8.35 22.74 -3.81
CA GLN A 226 -7.10 23.35 -4.30
C GLN A 226 -6.01 22.36 -4.71
N GLY A 227 -6.34 21.08 -4.92
CA GLY A 227 -5.36 20.15 -5.48
C GLY A 227 -5.12 20.39 -6.97
N ILE A 228 -4.17 19.65 -7.53
CA ILE A 228 -3.73 19.81 -8.91
C ILE A 228 -3.85 18.45 -9.62
N ALA A 229 -4.38 18.46 -10.85
CA ALA A 229 -4.38 17.31 -11.75
C ALA A 229 -4.29 17.78 -13.22
N LYS A 230 -3.25 18.54 -13.55
CA LYS A 230 -3.06 19.14 -14.87
C LYS A 230 -1.58 19.23 -15.25
N ASN A 231 -1.30 19.22 -16.55
CA ASN A 231 0.05 19.41 -17.11
C ASN A 231 1.12 18.47 -16.50
N GLY A 232 0.76 17.21 -16.23
CA GLY A 232 1.67 16.22 -15.63
C GLY A 232 1.95 16.43 -14.14
N ILE A 233 1.30 17.40 -13.49
CA ILE A 233 1.37 17.63 -12.04
C ILE A 233 0.07 17.12 -11.43
N TYR A 234 0.20 16.17 -10.52
CA TYR A 234 -0.89 15.57 -9.76
C TYR A 234 -0.56 15.74 -8.30
N LYS A 235 -1.28 16.61 -7.58
CA LYS A 235 -1.00 16.89 -6.19
C LYS A 235 -2.27 16.91 -5.35
N ASP A 236 -2.29 16.05 -4.34
CA ASP A 236 -3.31 16.06 -3.30
C ASP A 236 -3.18 17.35 -2.46
N PRO A 237 -4.30 17.97 -2.05
CA PRO A 237 -4.30 19.15 -1.20
C PRO A 237 -3.48 19.03 0.08
N HIS A 238 -3.49 17.85 0.73
CA HIS A 238 -2.72 17.64 1.95
C HIS A 238 -1.22 17.62 1.68
N ASP A 239 -0.78 17.03 0.58
CA ASP A 239 0.63 17.06 0.16
C ASP A 239 1.08 18.49 -0.17
N LEU A 240 0.25 19.28 -0.88
CA LEU A 240 0.53 20.70 -1.13
C LEU A 240 0.64 21.52 0.16
N GLY A 241 -0.20 21.21 1.14
CA GLY A 241 -0.17 21.84 2.46
C GLY A 241 0.99 21.38 3.35
N GLY A 242 1.83 20.45 2.90
CA GLY A 242 2.92 19.88 3.69
C GLY A 242 2.45 19.00 4.85
N ASP A 243 1.23 18.48 4.77
CA ASP A 243 0.70 17.54 5.76
C ASP A 243 1.49 16.23 5.70
N THR A 244 1.91 15.74 6.86
CA THR A 244 2.65 14.48 6.96
C THR A 244 1.76 13.31 7.34
N GLY A 245 0.50 13.55 7.71
CA GLY A 245 -0.37 12.53 8.27
C GLY A 245 0.04 12.09 9.68
N ASN A 246 -0.88 11.40 10.34
CA ASN A 246 -0.65 10.77 11.63
C ASN A 246 0.10 9.45 11.47
N GLU A 247 -0.19 8.71 10.40
CA GLU A 247 0.44 7.43 10.08
C GLU A 247 1.03 7.47 8.67
N GLN A 248 2.17 6.80 8.50
CA GLN A 248 2.86 6.70 7.21
C GLN A 248 3.36 5.29 6.94
N TYR A 249 3.21 4.85 5.69
CA TYR A 249 3.59 3.52 5.24
C TYR A 249 4.33 3.57 3.91
N SER A 250 5.45 2.85 3.80
CA SER A 250 6.11 2.63 2.50
C SER A 250 6.00 1.17 2.07
N PRO A 251 5.76 0.88 0.79
CA PRO A 251 5.66 -0.48 0.31
C PRO A 251 7.02 -1.19 0.38
N VAL A 252 6.98 -2.47 0.74
CA VAL A 252 8.12 -3.39 0.72
C VAL A 252 7.91 -4.37 -0.43
N ILE A 253 8.84 -4.37 -1.38
CA ILE A 253 8.79 -5.22 -2.57
C ILE A 253 9.91 -6.25 -2.54
N LEU A 254 9.68 -7.35 -3.24
CA LEU A 254 10.70 -8.37 -3.50
C LEU A 254 11.17 -8.31 -4.97
N GLU A 255 10.32 -7.81 -5.86
CA GLU A 255 10.53 -7.79 -7.31
C GLU A 255 11.43 -6.62 -7.76
N CYS A 256 12.08 -6.79 -8.90
CA CYS A 256 12.93 -5.79 -9.54
C CYS A 256 12.12 -4.80 -10.38
N ILE A 257 11.12 -4.15 -9.78
CA ILE A 257 10.30 -3.16 -10.48
C ILE A 257 10.95 -1.77 -10.42
N GLN A 258 11.10 -1.13 -11.58
CA GLN A 258 11.59 0.24 -11.67
C GLN A 258 10.56 1.23 -11.14
N LEU A 259 11.03 2.26 -10.43
CA LEU A 259 10.18 3.27 -9.82
C LEU A 259 9.30 4.00 -10.86
N ASP A 260 9.84 4.34 -12.03
CA ASP A 260 9.07 5.01 -13.09
C ASP A 260 7.91 4.14 -13.60
N LYS A 261 8.08 2.82 -13.63
CA LYS A 261 7.01 1.89 -13.99
C LYS A 261 5.92 1.85 -12.93
N ILE A 262 6.28 1.90 -11.64
CA ILE A 262 5.31 2.04 -10.54
C ILE A 262 4.54 3.35 -10.71
N LYS A 263 5.25 4.45 -10.96
CA LYS A 263 4.67 5.79 -11.09
C LYS A 263 3.67 5.86 -12.25
N ASN A 264 4.05 5.37 -13.42
CA ASN A 264 3.16 5.34 -14.59
C ASN A 264 1.90 4.50 -14.33
N ARG A 265 2.05 3.31 -13.73
CA ARG A 265 0.89 2.48 -13.36
C ARG A 265 -0.01 3.16 -12.33
N ALA A 266 0.56 3.86 -11.36
CA ALA A 266 -0.19 4.62 -10.37
C ALA A 266 -0.97 5.76 -11.02
N LEU A 267 -0.34 6.49 -11.95
CA LEU A 267 -0.98 7.54 -12.71
C LEU A 267 -2.12 7.00 -13.58
N ASP A 268 -1.87 5.96 -14.37
CA ASP A 268 -2.87 5.33 -15.24
C ASP A 268 -4.10 4.88 -14.44
N PHE A 269 -3.86 4.20 -13.31
CA PHE A 269 -4.93 3.82 -12.40
C PHE A 269 -5.69 5.05 -11.90
N SER A 270 -4.98 6.08 -11.43
CA SER A 270 -5.59 7.27 -10.82
C SER A 270 -6.46 8.04 -11.80
N LEU A 271 -6.02 8.18 -13.06
CA LEU A 271 -6.79 8.81 -14.13
C LEU A 271 -8.00 7.97 -14.57
N SER A 272 -7.92 6.65 -14.44
CA SER A 272 -9.05 5.76 -14.74
C SER A 272 -10.09 5.69 -13.61
N TYR A 273 -9.73 6.13 -12.40
CA TYR A 273 -10.61 6.07 -11.24
C TYR A 273 -11.71 7.13 -11.35
N SER A 274 -12.96 6.69 -11.19
CA SER A 274 -14.13 7.55 -11.35
C SER A 274 -15.29 7.07 -10.48
N GLY A 275 -16.34 7.90 -10.41
CA GLY A 275 -17.58 7.62 -9.70
C GLY A 275 -17.81 8.52 -8.49
N ASP A 276 -18.95 8.34 -7.84
CA ASP A 276 -19.35 9.18 -6.71
C ASP A 276 -18.45 8.97 -5.50
N TRP A 277 -18.01 10.07 -4.88
CA TRP A 277 -17.42 10.02 -3.54
C TRP A 277 -18.50 9.69 -2.50
N SER A 278 -18.31 8.67 -1.67
CA SER A 278 -19.23 8.22 -0.62
C SER A 278 -18.53 7.37 0.43
N TRP A 279 -18.90 7.52 1.70
CA TRP A 279 -18.48 6.65 2.80
C TRP A 279 -19.51 5.57 3.16
N ARG A 280 -20.41 5.18 2.25
CA ARG A 280 -21.50 4.22 2.53
C ARG A 280 -21.00 2.90 3.13
N LEU A 281 -20.87 2.86 4.46
CA LEU A 281 -20.33 1.74 5.23
C LEU A 281 -19.05 1.14 4.61
N GLU A 282 -18.11 1.98 4.16
CA GLU A 282 -16.87 1.60 3.45
C GLU A 282 -17.06 0.89 2.08
N ALA A 283 -18.29 0.82 1.57
CA ALA A 283 -18.59 0.22 0.27
C ALA A 283 -18.63 1.24 -0.89
N GLY A 284 -18.70 2.55 -0.58
CA GLY A 284 -18.64 3.63 -1.57
C GLY A 284 -17.20 3.93 -2.05
N ASN A 285 -17.03 4.77 -3.08
CA ASN A 285 -15.70 5.25 -3.43
C ASN A 285 -15.31 6.42 -2.53
N HIS A 286 -14.19 6.36 -1.84
CA HIS A 286 -13.63 7.45 -1.05
C HIS A 286 -12.10 7.34 -1.07
N CYS A 287 -11.38 8.26 -0.43
CA CYS A 287 -9.92 8.27 -0.39
C CYS A 287 -9.33 6.93 0.05
N HIS A 288 -9.91 6.30 1.07
CA HIS A 288 -9.45 5.00 1.55
C HIS A 288 -9.69 3.85 0.55
N THR A 289 -10.87 3.72 -0.09
CA THR A 289 -11.06 2.67 -1.11
C THR A 289 -10.23 2.92 -2.36
N PHE A 290 -9.99 4.18 -2.73
CA PHE A 290 -9.08 4.56 -3.78
C PHE A 290 -7.68 4.02 -3.47
N GLN A 291 -7.14 4.29 -2.28
CA GLN A 291 -5.83 3.80 -1.87
C GLN A 291 -5.76 2.28 -1.83
N LYS A 292 -6.77 1.60 -1.29
CA LYS A 292 -6.84 0.12 -1.32
C LYS A 292 -6.77 -0.43 -2.75
N LYS A 293 -7.54 0.16 -3.68
CA LYS A 293 -7.56 -0.26 -5.08
C LYS A 293 -6.24 0.07 -5.79
N LEU A 294 -5.62 1.22 -5.49
CA LEU A 294 -4.30 1.60 -6.00
C LEU A 294 -3.21 0.63 -5.53
N MET A 295 -3.16 0.34 -4.23
CA MET A 295 -2.24 -0.63 -3.64
C MET A 295 -2.40 -2.02 -4.27
N ALA A 296 -3.64 -2.48 -4.44
CA ALA A 296 -3.94 -3.74 -5.12
C ALA A 296 -3.50 -3.72 -6.59
N HIS A 297 -3.77 -2.62 -7.31
CA HIS A 297 -3.35 -2.44 -8.70
C HIS A 297 -1.82 -2.47 -8.85
N LEU A 298 -1.09 -1.90 -7.88
CA LEU A 298 0.38 -1.91 -7.83
C LEU A 298 0.97 -3.20 -7.23
N VAL A 299 0.12 -4.14 -6.81
CA VAL A 299 0.51 -5.42 -6.19
C VAL A 299 1.30 -5.22 -4.89
N PHE A 300 1.08 -4.11 -4.19
CA PHE A 300 1.67 -3.88 -2.89
C PHE A 300 0.91 -4.66 -1.81
N LYS A 301 1.63 -5.51 -1.08
CA LYS A 301 1.09 -6.40 -0.05
C LYS A 301 1.77 -6.26 1.31
N LYS A 302 2.97 -5.66 1.34
CA LYS A 302 3.86 -5.57 2.50
C LYS A 302 4.26 -4.11 2.68
N TYR A 303 4.32 -3.63 3.93
CA TYR A 303 4.53 -2.22 4.21
C TYR A 303 5.43 -1.99 5.41
N LYS A 304 6.40 -1.11 5.28
CA LYS A 304 7.15 -0.56 6.40
C LYS A 304 6.30 0.54 7.05
N VAL A 305 6.05 0.43 8.35
CA VAL A 305 5.50 1.54 9.13
C VAL A 305 6.63 2.54 9.38
N LEU A 306 6.43 3.78 8.95
CA LEU A 306 7.40 4.87 9.13
C LEU A 306 7.06 5.71 10.36
N LYS A 307 5.76 5.94 10.57
CA LYS A 307 5.16 6.74 11.63
C LYS A 307 3.81 6.15 12.00
#